data_AF-A0A4W4FPN2-F1
#
_entry.id   AF-A0A4W4FPN2-F1
#
_cell.length_a   1.000
_cell.length_b   1.000
_cell.length_c   1.000
_cell.angle_alpha   90.00
_cell.angle_beta   90.00
_cell.angle_gamma   90.00
#
_symmetry.space_group_name_H-M   'P 1'
#
loop_
_entity.id
_entity.type
_entity.pdbx_description
1 polymer ?
#
loop_
_entity_poly.entity_id
_entity_poly.type
_entity_poly.pdbx_seq_one_letter_code
_entity_poly.pdbx_strand_id
1 'polypeptide(L)'
;MRKNFEFTKGKSIVRSHLQVIKAVSQLIADAGIGGSRFQQSLAIINNFANGDAPLKNTSFPAEVKDLTKRIRTVLMATSQMKEHEKDPEMLVDLQYSLANSYASTPELRRTWLESMAKIHIRNGDLSEAAMCYIHISALIAESLKRRVSFSVGWAAFVDISPNVQEEGAQKEDTGTQDTPYTEDTLVEQLELCVDYLWKSERHELIADINKPVIAVFEKRRDFKLYYDIHRSYLKVTEVVNSEKRLFGRYYRVAFYGQGFFEEEESKEFIYKEPKLTGLSEISQRLLKLYSDKFGAENVKMIQDSNKVNPKDLDARFAYIQVTFVVPYFDEKEQHEKRTDFERHHNINRFVFETPFTLSGRKHGDVEEQCKRRTILTTNSTFPYLKKRIQVVKHESTEMNPIEVAIDEMSRKVSELNKLCSANDVDMIRLQLKLQGSVSVKVNAGPMAYARAFLEEKNAKKYPDNQVKLLKEIFRQFAAACGQALDVNERLIKEDQLEYQEEMRAHYRDMLTELSAIMNEQVYHFSPKLYTLSYVILFSFQTQLSRSL
;
A
#
# COMPACT_ATOMS: atom_id res chain seq x y z
N MET A 1 34.57 30.60 -4.02
CA MET A 1 33.77 31.26 -2.95
C MET A 1 33.85 32.78 -3.06
N ARG A 2 34.98 33.45 -2.76
CA ARG A 2 35.10 34.91 -2.83
C ARG A 2 34.66 35.55 -4.15
N LYS A 3 35.19 35.08 -5.29
CA LYS A 3 34.74 35.53 -6.63
C LYS A 3 33.23 35.36 -6.87
N ASN A 4 32.63 34.32 -6.28
CA ASN A 4 31.18 34.09 -6.42
C ASN A 4 30.37 35.04 -5.51
N PHE A 5 30.87 35.33 -4.32
CA PHE A 5 30.30 36.34 -3.43
C PHE A 5 30.37 37.75 -4.04
N GLU A 6 31.49 38.08 -4.67
CA GLU A 6 31.67 39.34 -5.40
C GLU A 6 30.73 39.41 -6.62
N PHE A 7 30.58 38.31 -7.36
CA PHE A 7 29.65 38.20 -8.49
C PHE A 7 28.19 38.42 -8.08
N THR A 8 27.77 37.92 -6.91
CA THR A 8 26.42 38.15 -6.37
C THR A 8 26.26 39.51 -5.68
N LYS A 9 27.25 40.41 -5.81
CA LYS A 9 27.30 41.74 -5.18
C LYS A 9 27.21 41.66 -3.65
N GLY A 10 27.89 40.68 -3.07
CA GLY A 10 27.99 40.48 -1.62
C GLY A 10 26.75 39.87 -0.97
N LYS A 11 25.90 39.18 -1.76
CA LYS A 11 24.65 38.61 -1.27
C LYS A 11 24.78 37.16 -0.83
N SER A 12 25.43 36.30 -1.63
CA SER A 12 25.51 34.85 -1.35
C SER A 12 26.63 34.12 -2.10
N ILE A 13 26.93 32.89 -1.70
CA ILE A 13 27.86 31.99 -2.44
C ILE A 13 27.16 30.76 -3.03
N VAL A 14 25.89 30.91 -3.43
CA VAL A 14 25.01 29.79 -3.84
C VAL A 14 25.65 28.89 -4.92
N ARG A 15 26.35 29.44 -5.92
CA ARG A 15 27.00 28.63 -6.96
C ARG A 15 28.14 27.77 -6.38
N SER A 16 28.97 28.37 -5.52
CA SER A 16 30.03 27.60 -4.83
C SER A 16 29.42 26.55 -3.90
N HIS A 17 28.30 26.89 -3.26
CA HIS A 17 27.57 26.02 -2.36
C HIS A 17 27.03 24.78 -3.09
N LEU A 18 26.31 24.97 -4.20
CA LEU A 18 25.78 23.89 -5.05
C LEU A 18 26.88 22.99 -5.59
N GLN A 19 27.93 23.58 -6.18
CA GLN A 19 29.02 22.81 -6.80
C GLN A 19 29.76 21.96 -5.77
N VAL A 20 30.09 22.53 -4.60
CA VAL A 20 30.81 21.80 -3.55
C VAL A 20 29.93 20.71 -2.94
N ILE A 21 28.66 20.99 -2.63
CA ILE A 21 27.78 19.96 -2.06
C ILE A 21 27.53 18.84 -3.08
N LYS A 22 27.28 19.17 -4.36
CA LYS A 22 27.11 18.15 -5.41
C LYS A 22 28.36 17.27 -5.55
N ALA A 23 29.54 17.89 -5.62
CA ALA A 23 30.81 17.17 -5.73
C ALA A 23 31.06 16.29 -4.49
N VAL A 24 30.81 16.81 -3.29
CA VAL A 24 30.93 16.04 -2.04
C VAL A 24 29.95 14.88 -2.03
N SER A 25 28.67 15.09 -2.35
CA SER A 25 27.65 14.03 -2.40
C SER A 25 28.01 12.93 -3.40
N GLN A 26 28.53 13.28 -4.59
CA GLN A 26 29.00 12.32 -5.59
C GLN A 26 30.25 11.56 -5.10
N LEU A 27 31.25 12.28 -4.59
CA LEU A 27 32.50 11.69 -4.13
C LEU A 27 32.33 10.77 -2.92
N ILE A 28 31.37 11.06 -2.04
CA ILE A 28 31.10 10.18 -0.90
C ILE A 28 30.50 8.85 -1.37
N ALA A 29 29.60 8.89 -2.36
CA ALA A 29 29.01 7.68 -2.93
C ALA A 29 30.06 6.76 -3.57
N ASP A 30 31.09 7.34 -4.20
CA ASP A 30 32.10 6.57 -4.95
C ASP A 30 33.36 6.21 -4.14
N ALA A 31 33.79 7.05 -3.19
CA ALA A 31 35.12 6.96 -2.58
C ALA A 31 35.14 6.98 -1.04
N GLY A 32 33.99 7.08 -0.36
CA GLY A 32 33.93 7.03 1.11
C GLY A 32 34.73 8.14 1.81
N ILE A 33 34.57 9.39 1.36
CA ILE A 33 35.25 10.57 1.91
C ILE A 33 34.62 10.98 3.25
N GLY A 34 35.43 11.47 4.21
CA GLY A 34 34.91 12.03 5.47
C GLY A 34 35.83 11.96 6.68
N GLY A 35 37.01 11.35 6.54
CA GLY A 35 37.97 11.19 7.63
C GLY A 35 38.53 12.51 8.21
N SER A 36 39.34 12.40 9.26
CA SER A 36 39.87 13.53 10.05
C SER A 36 40.52 14.63 9.20
N ARG A 37 41.25 14.28 8.14
CA ARG A 37 41.88 15.24 7.22
C ARG A 37 40.86 16.09 6.46
N PHE A 38 39.72 15.51 6.09
CA PHE A 38 38.63 16.24 5.44
C PHE A 38 37.93 17.17 6.43
N GLN A 39 37.69 16.73 7.66
CA GLN A 39 37.16 17.61 8.70
C GLN A 39 38.12 18.79 9.01
N GLN A 40 39.42 18.52 9.01
CA GLN A 40 40.44 19.55 9.18
C GLN A 40 40.45 20.54 8.02
N SER A 41 40.26 20.10 6.76
CA SER A 41 40.17 21.01 5.62
C SER A 41 38.95 21.94 5.71
N LEU A 42 37.80 21.44 6.18
CA LEU A 42 36.62 22.28 6.45
C LEU A 42 36.87 23.32 7.56
N ALA A 43 37.64 22.95 8.60
CA ALA A 43 38.03 23.89 9.64
C ALA A 43 38.96 24.98 9.10
N ILE A 44 39.93 24.60 8.25
CA ILE A 44 40.84 25.54 7.57
C ILE A 44 40.06 26.51 6.68
N ILE A 45 39.06 26.04 5.91
CA ILE A 45 38.20 26.90 5.07
C ILE A 45 37.47 27.96 5.92
N ASN A 46 36.90 27.55 7.06
CA ASN A 46 36.25 28.49 7.99
C ASN A 46 37.25 29.51 8.55
N ASN A 47 38.47 29.08 8.90
CA ASN A 47 39.50 29.98 9.40
C ASN A 47 39.91 31.02 8.35
N PHE A 48 40.05 30.62 7.08
CA PHE A 48 40.31 31.55 5.98
C PHE A 48 39.17 32.56 5.79
N ALA A 49 37.90 32.11 5.85
CA ALA A 49 36.75 33.00 5.71
C ALA A 49 36.66 34.03 6.86
N ASN A 50 36.96 33.62 8.10
CA ASN A 50 36.99 34.51 9.26
C ASN A 50 38.20 35.45 9.28
N GLY A 51 39.31 35.03 8.65
CA GLY A 51 40.55 35.81 8.54
C GLY A 51 40.60 36.79 7.37
N ASP A 52 39.64 36.74 6.44
CA ASP A 52 39.58 37.65 5.28
C ASP A 52 39.13 39.06 5.73
N ALA A 53 40.10 39.90 6.13
CA ALA A 53 39.84 41.23 6.67
C ALA A 53 38.90 42.11 5.80
N PRO A 54 39.03 42.16 4.45
CA PRO A 54 38.06 42.83 3.57
C PRO A 54 36.61 42.35 3.67
N LEU A 55 36.37 41.06 3.94
CA LEU A 55 35.04 40.45 3.94
C LEU A 55 34.50 40.11 5.34
N LYS A 56 35.30 40.34 6.38
CA LYS A 56 35.02 39.95 7.77
C LYS A 56 33.68 40.47 8.31
N ASN A 57 33.27 41.68 7.90
CA ASN A 57 32.02 42.32 8.36
C ASN A 57 30.85 42.12 7.38
N THR A 58 30.97 41.20 6.42
CA THR A 58 29.90 40.87 5.46
C THR A 58 29.21 39.55 5.84
N SER A 59 28.20 39.12 5.09
CA SER A 59 27.58 37.79 5.26
C SER A 59 28.49 36.62 4.83
N PHE A 60 29.64 36.89 4.20
CA PHE A 60 30.52 35.87 3.64
C PHE A 60 30.99 34.80 4.66
N PRO A 61 31.48 35.14 5.86
CA PRO A 61 31.90 34.12 6.83
C PRO A 61 30.73 33.25 7.31
N ALA A 62 29.53 33.83 7.44
CA ALA A 62 28.32 33.10 7.83
C ALA A 62 27.89 32.11 6.73
N GLU A 63 27.94 32.53 5.47
CA GLU A 63 27.64 31.66 4.32
C GLU A 63 28.64 30.49 4.18
N VAL A 64 29.94 30.74 4.38
CA VAL A 64 30.96 29.67 4.37
C VAL A 64 30.76 28.71 5.54
N LYS A 65 30.38 29.23 6.72
CA LYS A 65 30.02 28.41 7.88
C LYS A 65 28.80 27.53 7.60
N ASP A 66 27.75 28.07 6.96
CA ASP A 66 26.56 27.31 6.58
C ASP A 66 26.91 26.20 5.57
N LEU A 67 27.72 26.51 4.54
CA LEU A 67 28.21 25.53 3.60
C LEU A 67 28.96 24.38 4.29
N THR A 68 29.91 24.69 5.17
CA THR A 68 30.66 23.64 5.88
C THR A 68 29.80 22.85 6.86
N LYS A 69 28.77 23.47 7.47
CA LYS A 69 27.79 22.77 8.30
C LYS A 69 27.00 21.75 7.46
N ARG A 70 26.49 22.15 6.29
CA ARG A 70 25.76 21.26 5.39
C ARG A 70 26.63 20.13 4.86
N ILE A 71 27.89 20.40 4.52
CA ILE A 71 28.85 19.35 4.16
C ILE A 71 29.00 18.33 5.29
N ARG A 72 29.13 18.78 6.55
CA ARG A 72 29.18 17.87 7.71
C ARG A 72 27.89 17.05 7.85
N THR A 73 26.72 17.65 7.62
CA THR A 73 25.45 16.92 7.61
C THR A 73 25.43 15.81 6.56
N VAL A 74 25.88 16.07 5.34
CA VAL A 74 26.02 15.03 4.28
C VAL A 74 26.97 13.92 4.74
N LEU A 75 28.11 14.28 5.31
CA LEU A 75 29.10 13.30 5.78
C LEU A 75 28.56 12.41 6.91
N MET A 76 27.82 12.98 7.86
CA MET A 76 27.19 12.21 8.92
C MET A 76 26.11 11.28 8.35
N ALA A 77 25.22 11.82 7.50
CA ALA A 77 24.15 11.05 6.87
C ALA A 77 24.70 9.90 6.02
N THR A 78 25.80 10.12 5.30
CA THR A 78 26.44 9.08 4.48
C THR A 78 27.22 8.04 5.29
N SER A 79 27.80 8.42 6.43
CA SER A 79 28.34 7.44 7.40
C SER A 79 27.24 6.53 7.91
N GLN A 80 26.09 7.10 8.30
CA GLN A 80 24.91 6.33 8.71
C GLN A 80 24.40 5.43 7.57
N MET A 81 24.33 5.93 6.33
CA MET A 81 23.95 5.10 5.17
C MET A 81 24.88 3.89 4.99
N LYS A 82 26.19 4.05 5.23
CA LYS A 82 27.16 2.96 5.14
C LYS A 82 26.97 1.93 6.25
N GLU A 83 26.71 2.39 7.48
CA GLU A 83 26.42 1.50 8.62
C GLU A 83 25.15 0.67 8.38
N HIS A 84 24.20 1.21 7.61
CA HIS A 84 22.94 0.58 7.27
C HIS A 84 22.88 0.03 5.83
N GLU A 85 24.03 -0.19 5.17
CA GLU A 85 24.07 -0.63 3.76
C GLU A 85 23.36 -1.98 3.51
N LYS A 86 23.26 -2.82 4.54
CA LYS A 86 22.60 -4.14 4.51
C LYS A 86 21.10 -4.08 4.78
N ASP A 87 20.60 -2.94 5.25
CA ASP A 87 19.19 -2.68 5.53
C ASP A 87 18.62 -1.78 4.42
N PRO A 88 18.01 -2.35 3.37
CA PRO A 88 17.60 -1.59 2.20
C PRO A 88 16.52 -0.57 2.52
N GLU A 89 15.63 -0.85 3.48
CA GLU A 89 14.59 0.08 3.88
C GLU A 89 15.16 1.27 4.67
N MET A 90 16.03 1.03 5.65
CA MET A 90 16.67 2.11 6.40
C MET A 90 17.59 2.95 5.50
N LEU A 91 18.34 2.33 4.59
CA LEU A 91 19.19 3.03 3.63
C LEU A 91 18.38 4.04 2.80
N VAL A 92 17.22 3.62 2.28
CA VAL A 92 16.33 4.50 1.51
C VAL A 92 15.68 5.57 2.39
N ASP A 93 15.33 5.27 3.64
CA ASP A 93 14.83 6.28 4.60
C ASP A 93 15.85 7.37 4.88
N LEU A 94 17.12 7.00 5.09
CA LEU A 94 18.23 7.94 5.28
C LEU A 94 18.45 8.79 4.02
N GLN A 95 18.40 8.19 2.82
CA GLN A 95 18.50 8.93 1.57
C GLN A 95 17.35 9.91 1.39
N TYR A 96 16.13 9.50 1.71
CA TYR A 96 14.96 10.36 1.66
C TYR A 96 15.10 11.53 2.65
N SER A 97 15.52 11.28 3.89
CA SER A 97 15.73 12.32 4.91
C SER A 97 16.74 13.36 4.42
N LEU A 98 17.85 12.91 3.85
CA LEU A 98 18.86 13.79 3.27
C LEU A 98 18.33 14.55 2.05
N ALA A 99 17.60 13.88 1.15
CA ALA A 99 16.96 14.51 0.00
C ALA A 99 15.96 15.60 0.43
N ASN A 100 15.18 15.35 1.47
CA ASN A 100 14.20 16.29 2.02
C ASN A 100 14.88 17.50 2.68
N SER A 101 16.06 17.32 3.29
CA SER A 101 16.87 18.45 3.79
C SER A 101 17.31 19.42 2.67
N TYR A 102 17.27 18.97 1.42
CA TYR A 102 17.53 19.74 0.20
C TYR A 102 16.27 20.13 -0.58
N ALA A 103 15.07 20.06 0.01
CA ALA A 103 13.82 20.43 -0.68
C ALA A 103 13.84 21.88 -1.23
N SER A 104 14.59 22.78 -0.59
CA SER A 104 14.79 24.17 -1.07
C SER A 104 15.80 24.30 -2.21
N THR A 105 16.46 23.21 -2.63
CA THR A 105 17.55 23.20 -3.60
C THR A 105 17.29 22.14 -4.69
N PRO A 106 16.61 22.52 -5.79
CA PRO A 106 16.07 21.59 -6.77
C PRO A 106 17.10 20.62 -7.38
N GLU A 107 18.31 21.09 -7.68
CA GLU A 107 19.35 20.24 -8.29
C GLU A 107 19.84 19.13 -7.33
N LEU A 108 19.98 19.46 -6.05
CA LEU A 108 20.40 18.49 -5.03
C LEU A 108 19.26 17.52 -4.72
N ARG A 109 18.02 18.02 -4.57
CA ARG A 109 16.83 17.20 -4.42
C ARG A 109 16.71 16.18 -5.56
N ARG A 110 16.84 16.63 -6.82
CA ARG A 110 16.86 15.75 -8.00
C ARG A 110 17.95 14.69 -7.93
N THR A 111 19.19 15.07 -7.61
CA THR A 111 20.33 14.12 -7.55
C THR A 111 20.05 12.98 -6.57
N TRP A 112 19.47 13.29 -5.40
CA TRP A 112 19.11 12.27 -4.42
C TRP A 112 17.92 11.41 -4.85
N LEU A 113 16.88 11.99 -5.45
CA LEU A 113 15.76 11.23 -6.00
C LEU A 113 16.21 10.28 -7.12
N GLU A 114 17.15 10.69 -7.98
CA GLU A 114 17.75 9.81 -9.00
C GLU A 114 18.56 8.67 -8.37
N SER A 115 19.30 8.95 -7.28
CA SER A 115 20.00 7.92 -6.51
C SER A 115 19.03 6.90 -5.91
N MET A 116 17.94 7.36 -5.30
CA MET A 116 16.88 6.50 -4.76
C MET A 116 16.25 5.64 -5.85
N ALA A 117 15.93 6.24 -7.02
CA ALA A 117 15.39 5.50 -8.16
C ALA A 117 16.32 4.35 -8.60
N LYS A 118 17.64 4.60 -8.68
CA LYS A 118 18.63 3.56 -9.03
C LYS A 118 18.66 2.40 -8.03
N ILE A 119 18.49 2.68 -6.74
CA ILE A 119 18.39 1.62 -5.71
C ILE A 119 17.12 0.81 -5.91
N HIS A 120 15.97 1.47 -6.08
CA HIS A 120 14.70 0.79 -6.33
C HIS A 120 14.75 -0.10 -7.57
N ILE A 121 15.36 0.39 -8.65
CA ILE A 121 15.57 -0.40 -9.88
C ILE A 121 16.41 -1.64 -9.60
N ARG A 122 17.51 -1.50 -8.85
CA ARG A 122 18.38 -2.62 -8.47
C ARG A 122 17.65 -3.66 -7.63
N ASN A 123 16.75 -3.21 -6.76
CA ASN A 123 15.97 -4.06 -5.87
C ASN A 123 14.71 -4.65 -6.53
N GLY A 124 14.34 -4.18 -7.73
CA GLY A 124 13.11 -4.56 -8.41
C GLY A 124 11.85 -3.86 -7.89
N ASP A 125 11.99 -2.81 -7.07
CA ASP A 125 10.90 -2.00 -6.51
C ASP A 125 10.46 -0.93 -7.53
N LEU A 126 9.94 -1.39 -8.68
CA LEU A 126 9.74 -0.55 -9.87
C LEU A 126 8.65 0.52 -9.70
N SER A 127 7.66 0.30 -8.82
CA SER A 127 6.66 1.33 -8.51
C SER A 127 7.31 2.52 -7.81
N GLU A 128 8.17 2.25 -6.82
CA GLU A 128 8.89 3.27 -6.04
C GLU A 128 9.90 4.02 -6.93
N ALA A 129 10.54 3.32 -7.88
CA ALA A 129 11.35 3.96 -8.91
C ALA A 129 10.52 4.93 -9.77
N ALA A 130 9.34 4.50 -10.26
CA ALA A 130 8.44 5.37 -11.03
C ALA A 130 8.04 6.62 -10.23
N MET A 131 7.74 6.48 -8.93
CA MET A 131 7.43 7.64 -8.07
C MET A 131 8.62 8.59 -7.95
N CYS A 132 9.86 8.09 -7.84
CA CYS A 132 11.04 8.95 -7.83
C CYS A 132 11.12 9.81 -9.11
N TYR A 133 10.91 9.21 -10.28
CA TYR A 133 10.90 9.94 -11.54
C TYR A 133 9.74 10.96 -11.63
N ILE A 134 8.54 10.59 -11.16
CA ILE A 134 7.37 11.49 -11.10
C ILE A 134 7.67 12.72 -10.22
N HIS A 135 8.27 12.53 -9.04
CA HIS A 135 8.67 13.63 -8.17
C HIS A 135 9.74 14.53 -8.83
N ILE A 136 10.71 13.95 -9.54
CA ILE A 136 11.69 14.75 -10.29
C ILE A 136 11.01 15.54 -11.41
N SER A 137 10.07 14.96 -12.14
CA SER A 137 9.29 15.67 -13.17
C SER A 137 8.50 16.83 -12.57
N ALA A 138 7.83 16.61 -11.43
CA ALA A 138 7.11 17.65 -10.70
C ALA A 138 8.04 18.79 -10.24
N LEU A 139 9.23 18.45 -9.75
CA LEU A 139 10.27 19.39 -9.34
C LEU A 139 10.80 20.24 -10.51
N ILE A 140 11.01 19.61 -11.68
CA ILE A 140 11.44 20.29 -12.90
C ILE A 140 10.32 21.21 -13.42
N ALA A 141 9.08 20.71 -13.48
CA ALA A 141 7.92 21.48 -13.91
C ALA A 141 7.71 22.72 -13.03
N GLU A 142 7.80 22.59 -11.71
CA GLU A 142 7.72 23.72 -10.78
C GLU A 142 8.84 24.74 -11.03
N SER A 143 10.07 24.27 -11.30
CA SER A 143 11.20 25.15 -11.64
C SER A 143 10.98 25.92 -12.95
N LEU A 144 10.41 25.27 -13.97
CA LEU A 144 10.07 25.90 -15.26
C LEU A 144 8.91 26.89 -15.15
N LYS A 145 7.89 26.56 -14.33
CA LYS A 145 6.76 27.44 -14.04
C LYS A 145 7.20 28.77 -13.44
N ARG A 146 8.13 28.74 -12.48
CA ARG A 146 8.69 29.95 -11.85
C ARG A 146 9.42 30.86 -12.83
N ARG A 147 9.90 30.32 -13.96
CA ARG A 147 10.54 31.07 -15.05
C ARG A 147 9.55 31.57 -16.11
N VAL A 148 8.25 31.33 -15.91
CA VAL A 148 7.20 31.64 -16.90
C VAL A 148 7.41 30.89 -18.23
N SER A 149 8.26 29.86 -18.24
CA SER A 149 8.52 29.04 -19.43
C SER A 149 7.52 27.90 -19.58
N PHE A 150 6.79 27.58 -18.52
CA PHE A 150 5.81 26.50 -18.50
C PHE A 150 4.58 26.90 -17.69
N SER A 151 3.39 26.51 -18.12
CA SER A 151 2.13 26.95 -17.50
C SER A 151 1.77 26.17 -16.24
N VAL A 152 2.35 24.98 -16.06
CA VAL A 152 2.00 24.06 -14.97
C VAL A 152 3.23 23.73 -14.11
N GLY A 153 3.00 23.44 -12.82
CA GLY A 153 4.05 23.09 -11.86
C GLY A 153 3.82 21.69 -11.29
N TRP A 154 4.28 21.45 -10.06
CA TRP A 154 4.06 20.17 -9.37
C TRP A 154 2.57 19.81 -9.26
N ALA A 155 1.68 20.81 -9.20
CA ALA A 155 0.23 20.61 -9.07
C ALA A 155 -0.39 19.78 -10.22
N ALA A 156 0.23 19.76 -11.41
CA ALA A 156 -0.25 18.94 -12.53
C ALA A 156 -0.07 17.43 -12.31
N PHE A 157 0.69 17.03 -11.29
CA PHE A 157 0.98 15.64 -10.97
C PHE A 157 0.18 15.13 -9.77
N VAL A 158 -0.68 15.96 -9.17
CA VAL A 158 -1.42 15.62 -7.92
C VAL A 158 -2.38 14.45 -8.13
N ASP A 159 -3.05 14.39 -9.28
CA ASP A 159 -3.95 13.28 -9.62
C ASP A 159 -3.21 11.95 -9.78
N ILE A 160 -1.93 12.01 -10.17
CA ILE A 160 -1.02 10.86 -10.25
C ILE A 160 -0.56 10.48 -8.85
N SER A 161 -0.11 11.45 -8.05
CA SER A 161 0.23 11.21 -6.66
C SER A 161 0.07 12.46 -5.82
N PRO A 162 -0.68 12.42 -4.70
CA PRO A 162 -0.79 13.56 -3.80
C PRO A 162 0.55 13.89 -3.11
N ASN A 163 1.47 12.93 -3.03
CA ASN A 163 2.76 13.09 -2.38
C ASN A 163 3.67 14.11 -3.09
N VAL A 164 3.43 14.44 -4.37
CA VAL A 164 4.23 15.43 -5.13
C VAL A 164 4.11 16.85 -4.57
N GLN A 165 3.16 17.10 -3.66
CA GLN A 165 3.07 18.35 -2.91
C GLN A 165 4.36 18.68 -2.14
N GLU A 166 5.15 17.66 -1.76
CA GLU A 166 6.48 17.84 -1.14
C GLU A 166 7.43 18.69 -2.01
N GLU A 167 7.30 18.62 -3.33
CA GLU A 167 8.17 19.36 -4.25
C GLU A 167 7.78 20.84 -4.37
N GLY A 168 6.65 21.24 -3.78
CA GLY A 168 6.23 22.63 -3.66
C GLY A 168 6.98 23.44 -2.60
N ALA A 169 7.74 22.79 -1.70
CA ALA A 169 8.45 23.43 -0.59
C ALA A 169 9.69 24.25 -1.02
N GLN A 170 9.97 24.36 -2.31
CA GLN A 170 11.07 25.16 -2.85
C GLN A 170 10.90 26.64 -2.46
N LYS A 171 11.85 27.21 -1.70
CA LYS A 171 11.85 28.63 -1.32
C LYS A 171 12.12 29.53 -2.55
N GLU A 172 11.61 30.76 -2.50
CA GLU A 172 11.95 31.84 -3.44
C GLU A 172 13.40 32.30 -3.21
N ASP A 173 14.39 31.49 -3.59
CA ASP A 173 15.77 31.98 -3.56
C ASP A 173 15.99 32.93 -4.74
N THR A 174 16.13 34.22 -4.39
CA THR A 174 16.38 35.37 -5.29
C THR A 174 17.68 35.27 -6.11
N GLY A 175 18.38 34.14 -6.06
CA GLY A 175 19.65 33.87 -6.75
C GLY A 175 19.64 32.76 -7.80
N THR A 176 18.54 32.01 -7.98
CA THR A 176 18.45 30.87 -8.91
C THR A 176 17.92 31.27 -10.30
N GLN A 177 18.60 32.21 -10.97
CA GLN A 177 18.38 32.43 -12.41
C GLN A 177 19.10 31.37 -13.29
N ASP A 178 19.88 30.46 -12.69
CA ASP A 178 20.80 29.53 -13.39
C ASP A 178 20.47 28.03 -13.23
N THR A 179 19.25 27.61 -12.85
CA THR A 179 18.82 26.20 -13.02
C THR A 179 18.91 25.77 -14.49
N PRO A 180 19.54 24.62 -14.83
CA PRO A 180 19.79 24.18 -16.20
C PRO A 180 18.56 23.52 -16.87
N TYR A 181 17.39 23.55 -16.22
CA TYR A 181 16.23 22.83 -16.70
C TYR A 181 15.57 23.53 -17.88
N THR A 182 15.32 22.75 -18.93
CA THR A 182 14.58 23.16 -20.13
C THR A 182 13.33 22.29 -20.30
N GLU A 183 12.47 22.64 -21.26
CA GLU A 183 11.37 21.76 -21.67
C GLU A 183 11.89 20.38 -22.12
N ASP A 184 13.04 20.31 -22.80
CA ASP A 184 13.66 19.04 -23.19
C ASP A 184 14.03 18.19 -21.98
N THR A 185 14.57 18.81 -20.93
CA THR A 185 14.88 18.09 -19.69
C THR A 185 13.62 17.50 -19.05
N LEU A 186 12.49 18.21 -19.11
CA LEU A 186 11.22 17.69 -18.61
C LEU A 186 10.72 16.53 -19.47
N VAL A 187 10.81 16.64 -20.79
CA VAL A 187 10.38 15.59 -21.73
C VAL A 187 11.19 14.31 -21.51
N GLU A 188 12.53 14.40 -21.48
CA GLU A 188 13.41 13.25 -21.21
C GLU A 188 13.04 12.55 -19.90
N GLN A 189 12.72 13.35 -18.87
CA GLN A 189 12.33 12.81 -17.57
C GLN A 189 10.98 12.09 -17.61
N LEU A 190 10.01 12.63 -18.34
CA LEU A 190 8.69 12.01 -18.48
C LEU A 190 8.75 10.73 -19.31
N GLU A 191 9.62 10.64 -20.31
CA GLU A 191 9.86 9.38 -21.03
C GLU A 191 10.38 8.29 -20.09
N LEU A 192 11.27 8.62 -19.15
CA LEU A 192 11.69 7.69 -18.09
C LEU A 192 10.53 7.32 -17.16
N CYS A 193 9.67 8.27 -16.77
CA CYS A 193 8.47 7.99 -15.98
C CYS A 193 7.58 6.96 -16.69
N VAL A 194 7.31 7.16 -17.98
CA VAL A 194 6.47 6.26 -18.79
C VAL A 194 7.07 4.85 -18.84
N ASP A 195 8.37 4.70 -19.07
CA ASP A 195 9.05 3.40 -19.07
C ASP A 195 8.90 2.66 -17.73
N TYR A 196 9.08 3.35 -16.60
CA TYR A 196 8.91 2.71 -15.29
C TYR A 196 7.46 2.50 -14.87
N LEU A 197 6.51 3.31 -15.35
CA LEU A 197 5.08 3.04 -15.22
C LEU A 197 4.67 1.77 -15.99
N TRP A 198 5.21 1.58 -17.20
CA TRP A 198 5.06 0.33 -17.95
C TRP A 198 5.63 -0.87 -17.19
N LYS A 199 6.88 -0.77 -16.74
CA LYS A 199 7.58 -1.86 -16.04
C LYS A 199 6.97 -2.20 -14.67
N SER A 200 6.30 -1.24 -14.02
CA SER A 200 5.59 -1.43 -12.75
C SER A 200 4.11 -1.80 -12.93
N GLU A 201 3.67 -2.06 -14.18
CA GLU A 201 2.31 -2.45 -14.53
C GLU A 201 1.23 -1.40 -14.16
N ARG A 202 1.61 -0.13 -14.04
CA ARG A 202 0.72 1.02 -13.73
C ARG A 202 0.35 1.78 -14.98
N HIS A 203 -0.26 1.07 -15.92
CA HIS A 203 -0.57 1.58 -17.25
C HIS A 203 -1.59 2.73 -17.24
N GLU A 204 -2.47 2.75 -16.24
CA GLU A 204 -3.51 3.75 -16.03
C GLU A 204 -2.94 5.17 -15.92
N LEU A 205 -1.71 5.32 -15.40
CA LEU A 205 -1.07 6.62 -15.16
C LEU A 205 -0.36 7.20 -16.38
N ILE A 206 -0.18 6.41 -17.45
CA ILE A 206 0.60 6.82 -18.63
C ILE A 206 -0.07 7.97 -19.38
N ALA A 207 -1.41 8.02 -19.38
CA ALA A 207 -2.10 9.16 -19.96
C ALA A 207 -1.86 10.43 -19.12
N ASP A 208 -2.03 10.34 -17.81
CA ASP A 208 -1.93 11.48 -16.90
C ASP A 208 -0.52 12.07 -16.85
N ILE A 209 0.52 11.22 -16.83
CA ILE A 209 1.92 11.68 -16.78
C ILE A 209 2.32 12.48 -18.03
N ASN A 210 1.67 12.21 -19.15
CA ASN A 210 1.96 12.84 -20.43
C ASN A 210 1.16 14.12 -20.68
N LYS A 211 0.03 14.32 -19.99
CA LYS A 211 -0.82 15.53 -20.11
C LYS A 211 -0.05 16.85 -20.04
N PRO A 212 0.92 17.06 -19.11
CA PRO A 212 1.63 18.33 -19.00
C PRO A 212 2.39 18.73 -20.28
N VAL A 213 2.87 17.75 -21.05
CA VAL A 213 3.75 17.99 -22.22
C VAL A 213 3.09 17.81 -23.57
N ILE A 214 1.79 17.47 -23.62
CA ILE A 214 1.05 17.31 -24.89
C ILE A 214 1.26 18.52 -25.80
N ALA A 215 1.08 19.74 -25.28
CA ALA A 215 1.24 20.97 -26.06
C ALA A 215 2.69 21.18 -26.58
N VAL A 216 3.70 20.64 -25.88
CA VAL A 216 5.11 20.69 -26.31
C VAL A 216 5.31 19.75 -27.51
N PHE A 217 4.78 18.53 -27.43
CA PHE A 217 4.86 17.54 -28.51
C PHE A 217 4.06 17.96 -29.75
N GLU A 218 2.87 18.54 -29.58
CA GLU A 218 2.05 19.08 -30.68
C GLU A 218 2.80 20.18 -31.45
N LYS A 219 3.44 21.12 -30.74
CA LYS A 219 4.28 22.17 -31.38
C LYS A 219 5.44 21.59 -32.18
N ARG A 220 6.04 20.51 -31.67
CA ARG A 220 7.16 19.81 -32.31
C ARG A 220 6.73 18.87 -33.45
N ARG A 221 5.42 18.60 -33.59
CA ARG A 221 4.85 17.58 -34.48
C ARG A 221 5.43 16.18 -34.21
N ASP A 222 5.77 15.90 -32.96
CA ASP A 222 6.17 14.57 -32.50
C ASP A 222 4.95 13.86 -31.91
N PHE A 223 4.45 12.85 -32.61
CA PHE A 223 3.21 12.15 -32.26
C PHE A 223 3.45 10.82 -31.53
N LYS A 224 4.71 10.48 -31.18
CA LYS A 224 5.06 9.26 -30.43
C LYS A 224 4.27 9.14 -29.13
N LEU A 225 4.06 10.27 -28.45
CA LEU A 225 3.29 10.36 -27.21
C LEU A 225 1.89 9.74 -27.32
N TYR A 226 1.17 10.03 -28.41
CA TYR A 226 -0.19 9.51 -28.62
C TYR A 226 -0.19 8.00 -28.86
N TYR A 227 0.86 7.46 -29.48
CA TYR A 227 1.04 6.02 -29.64
C TYR A 227 1.20 5.34 -28.27
N ASP A 228 2.04 5.89 -27.39
CA ASP A 228 2.25 5.34 -26.05
C ASP A 228 0.97 5.40 -25.19
N ILE A 229 0.24 6.52 -25.26
CA ILE A 229 -1.07 6.68 -24.59
C ILE A 229 -2.07 5.66 -25.14
N HIS A 230 -2.21 5.54 -26.46
CA HIS A 230 -3.13 4.58 -27.06
C HIS A 230 -2.82 3.14 -26.65
N ARG A 231 -1.53 2.76 -26.71
CA ARG A 231 -1.06 1.44 -26.29
C ARG A 231 -1.34 1.18 -24.81
N SER A 232 -1.22 2.20 -23.95
CA SER A 232 -1.54 2.06 -22.52
C SER A 232 -3.00 1.69 -22.29
N TYR A 233 -3.95 2.33 -22.99
CA TYR A 233 -5.38 2.00 -22.85
C TYR A 233 -5.75 0.60 -23.35
N LEU A 234 -5.11 0.14 -24.44
CA LEU A 234 -5.25 -1.25 -24.88
C LEU A 234 -4.77 -2.21 -23.78
N LYS A 235 -3.62 -1.91 -23.16
CA LYS A 235 -3.09 -2.75 -22.08
C LYS A 235 -3.98 -2.72 -20.84
N VAL A 236 -4.50 -1.56 -20.44
CA VAL A 236 -5.45 -1.42 -19.31
C VAL A 236 -6.66 -2.32 -19.53
N THR A 237 -7.25 -2.29 -20.73
CA THR A 237 -8.39 -3.16 -21.08
C THR A 237 -8.04 -4.64 -20.94
N GLU A 238 -6.88 -5.05 -21.46
CA GLU A 238 -6.41 -6.43 -21.37
C GLU A 238 -6.25 -6.88 -19.91
N VAL A 239 -5.57 -6.08 -19.08
CA VAL A 239 -5.22 -6.49 -17.72
C VAL A 239 -6.40 -6.44 -16.76
N VAL A 240 -7.32 -5.48 -16.92
CA VAL A 240 -8.57 -5.40 -16.15
C VAL A 240 -9.42 -6.65 -16.37
N ASN A 241 -9.48 -7.15 -17.60
CA ASN A 241 -10.23 -8.38 -17.91
C ASN A 241 -9.54 -9.65 -17.38
N SER A 242 -8.22 -9.63 -17.22
CA SER A 242 -7.47 -10.83 -16.82
C SER A 242 -7.42 -11.09 -15.30
N GLU A 243 -7.61 -10.06 -14.47
CA GLU A 243 -7.42 -10.09 -13.00
C GLU A 243 -6.09 -10.71 -12.50
N LYS A 244 -5.04 -10.75 -13.32
CA LYS A 244 -3.74 -11.40 -12.98
C LYS A 244 -2.69 -10.47 -12.41
N ARG A 245 -2.96 -9.16 -12.36
CA ARG A 245 -2.02 -8.16 -11.85
C ARG A 245 -1.85 -8.26 -10.34
N LEU A 246 -0.60 -8.10 -9.89
CA LEU A 246 -0.23 -8.21 -8.48
C LEU A 246 0.68 -7.05 -8.08
N PHE A 247 0.11 -6.00 -7.48
CA PHE A 247 0.84 -4.80 -7.08
C PHE A 247 1.68 -4.94 -5.80
N GLY A 248 1.48 -6.03 -5.06
CA GLY A 248 2.18 -6.32 -3.82
C GLY A 248 1.26 -6.58 -2.64
N ARG A 249 1.86 -6.92 -1.51
CA ARG A 249 1.19 -7.15 -0.23
C ARG A 249 1.69 -6.17 0.82
N TYR A 250 0.88 -5.92 1.84
CA TYR A 250 1.21 -4.94 2.86
C TYR A 250 1.37 -5.61 4.22
N TYR A 251 2.36 -5.15 4.99
CA TYR A 251 2.65 -5.65 6.33
C TYR A 251 2.89 -4.49 7.28
N ARG A 252 2.22 -4.49 8.43
CA ARG A 252 2.60 -3.62 9.55
C ARG A 252 3.80 -4.26 10.25
N VAL A 253 4.89 -3.52 10.36
CA VAL A 253 6.10 -3.91 11.09
C VAL A 253 6.33 -2.89 12.20
N ALA A 254 6.48 -3.37 13.43
CA ALA A 254 6.82 -2.54 14.59
C ALA A 254 8.07 -3.06 15.29
N PHE A 255 8.84 -2.12 15.82
CA PHE A 255 10.14 -2.37 16.45
C PHE A 255 10.08 -1.99 17.93
N TYR A 256 10.60 -2.85 18.80
CA TYR A 256 10.69 -2.60 20.24
C TYR A 256 12.03 -3.10 20.80
N GLY A 257 12.62 -2.39 21.75
CA GLY A 257 13.99 -2.57 22.21
C GLY A 257 14.82 -1.28 22.05
N GLN A 258 14.70 -0.35 22.99
CA GLN A 258 15.33 0.99 22.95
C GLN A 258 16.86 0.93 22.73
N GLY A 259 17.54 -0.08 23.28
CA GLY A 259 18.98 -0.26 23.13
C GLY A 259 19.43 -0.78 21.75
N PHE A 260 18.49 -1.15 20.89
CA PHE A 260 18.76 -1.71 19.56
C PHE A 260 18.22 -0.83 18.44
N PHE A 261 16.96 -0.38 18.56
CA PHE A 261 16.26 0.34 17.50
C PHE A 261 16.35 1.86 17.62
N GLU A 262 16.82 2.40 18.77
CA GLU A 262 17.06 3.83 18.99
C GLU A 262 15.88 4.72 18.54
N GLU A 263 16.00 5.38 17.38
CA GLU A 263 14.96 6.24 16.81
C GLU A 263 13.74 5.46 16.29
N GLU A 264 13.87 4.17 15.98
CA GLU A 264 12.77 3.30 15.54
C GLU A 264 12.02 2.64 16.70
N GLU A 265 12.44 2.88 17.94
CA GLU A 265 11.77 2.35 19.13
C GLU A 265 10.28 2.72 19.15
N SER A 266 9.43 1.70 19.29
CA SER A 266 7.97 1.83 19.35
C SER A 266 7.36 2.53 18.12
N LYS A 267 8.10 2.62 17.00
CA LYS A 267 7.55 3.07 15.71
C LYS A 267 6.97 1.89 14.95
N GLU A 268 5.93 2.20 14.18
CA GLU A 268 5.26 1.26 13.30
C GLU A 268 5.28 1.78 11.87
N PHE A 269 5.49 0.87 10.92
CA PHE A 269 5.51 1.17 9.51
C PHE A 269 4.66 0.18 8.75
N ILE A 270 4.04 0.63 7.67
CA ILE A 270 3.51 -0.26 6.65
C ILE A 270 4.61 -0.51 5.63
N TYR A 271 4.93 -1.76 5.37
CA TYR A 271 5.85 -2.25 4.35
C TYR A 271 5.04 -2.75 3.16
N LYS A 272 5.41 -2.34 1.95
CA LYS A 272 4.87 -2.88 0.70
C LYS A 272 5.82 -3.94 0.15
N GLU A 273 5.47 -5.21 0.18
CA GLU A 273 6.26 -6.31 -0.36
C GLU A 273 5.86 -6.71 -1.78
N PRO A 274 6.78 -7.25 -2.61
CA PRO A 274 6.48 -7.66 -3.97
C PRO A 274 5.44 -8.79 -4.07
N LYS A 275 4.56 -8.68 -5.07
CA LYS A 275 3.68 -9.75 -5.57
C LYS A 275 2.98 -10.57 -4.48
N LEU A 276 3.49 -11.77 -4.18
CA LEU A 276 2.87 -12.78 -3.31
C LEU A 276 3.67 -13.05 -2.04
N THR A 277 4.65 -12.21 -1.69
CA THR A 277 5.47 -12.38 -0.48
C THR A 277 4.59 -12.70 0.72
N GLY A 278 4.85 -13.84 1.36
CA GLY A 278 4.06 -14.33 2.49
C GLY A 278 4.54 -13.79 3.83
N LEU A 279 3.70 -13.88 4.86
CA LEU A 279 4.05 -13.40 6.21
C LEU A 279 5.34 -14.05 6.73
N SER A 280 5.52 -15.35 6.48
CA SER A 280 6.71 -16.09 6.89
C SER A 280 7.98 -15.59 6.20
N GLU A 281 7.90 -15.24 4.92
CA GLU A 281 9.02 -14.78 4.12
C GLU A 281 9.55 -13.43 4.62
N ILE A 282 8.67 -12.43 4.79
CA ILE A 282 9.08 -11.13 5.35
C ILE A 282 9.56 -11.29 6.81
N SER A 283 8.91 -12.13 7.61
CA SER A 283 9.30 -12.36 9.01
C SER A 283 10.70 -12.96 9.10
N GLN A 284 11.01 -13.94 8.25
CA GLN A 284 12.34 -14.56 8.17
C GLN A 284 13.39 -13.59 7.61
N ARG A 285 13.05 -12.78 6.61
CA ARG A 285 13.94 -11.76 6.05
C ARG A 285 14.34 -10.74 7.12
N LEU A 286 13.38 -10.20 7.85
CA LEU A 286 13.63 -9.24 8.94
C LEU A 286 14.36 -9.90 10.11
N LEU A 287 13.95 -11.10 10.53
CA LEU A 287 14.65 -11.85 11.57
C LEU A 287 16.12 -12.04 11.21
N LYS A 288 16.42 -12.48 9.97
CA LYS A 288 17.79 -12.65 9.49
C LYS A 288 18.55 -11.33 9.49
N LEU A 289 17.98 -10.27 8.90
CA LEU A 289 18.60 -8.95 8.81
C LEU A 289 19.05 -8.44 10.18
N TYR A 290 18.14 -8.47 11.15
CA TYR A 290 18.43 -7.94 12.48
C TYR A 290 19.24 -8.91 13.34
N SER A 291 19.16 -10.23 13.11
CA SER A 291 20.06 -11.20 13.74
C SER A 291 21.51 -11.01 13.29
N ASP A 292 21.72 -10.75 11.99
CA ASP A 292 23.04 -10.45 11.44
C ASP A 292 23.61 -9.13 11.99
N LYS A 293 22.73 -8.19 12.39
CA LYS A 293 23.10 -6.89 12.96
C LYS A 293 23.35 -6.92 14.48
N PHE A 294 22.49 -7.60 15.24
CA PHE A 294 22.46 -7.52 16.70
C PHE A 294 22.85 -8.83 17.41
N GLY A 295 23.07 -9.92 16.67
CA GLY A 295 23.25 -11.27 17.23
C GLY A 295 21.92 -12.04 17.26
N ALA A 296 21.93 -13.29 16.78
CA ALA A 296 20.73 -14.11 16.64
C ALA A 296 20.04 -14.41 17.97
N GLU A 297 20.81 -14.47 19.05
CA GLU A 297 20.32 -14.64 20.42
C GLU A 297 19.60 -13.41 20.97
N ASN A 298 19.78 -12.23 20.37
CA ASN A 298 19.23 -10.97 20.87
C ASN A 298 17.95 -10.56 20.14
N VAL A 299 17.51 -11.26 19.09
CA VAL A 299 16.34 -10.87 18.27
C VAL A 299 15.17 -11.83 18.46
N LYS A 300 13.97 -11.29 18.65
CA LYS A 300 12.73 -12.06 18.84
C LYS A 300 11.60 -11.55 17.96
N MET A 301 10.91 -12.48 17.30
CA MET A 301 9.70 -12.16 16.54
C MET A 301 8.47 -12.25 17.46
N ILE A 302 7.66 -11.20 17.49
CA ILE A 302 6.33 -11.21 18.11
C ILE A 302 5.34 -11.72 17.06
N GLN A 303 4.78 -12.91 17.30
CA GLN A 303 3.90 -13.61 16.36
C GLN A 303 2.43 -13.17 16.49
N ASP A 304 2.05 -12.60 17.63
CA ASP A 304 0.70 -12.07 17.81
C ASP A 304 0.57 -10.67 17.23
N SER A 305 -0.65 -10.30 16.85
CA SER A 305 -1.00 -8.96 16.37
C SER A 305 -1.56 -8.06 17.46
N ASN A 306 -1.51 -8.46 18.74
CA ASN A 306 -2.04 -7.63 19.81
C ASN A 306 -1.21 -6.36 19.98
N LYS A 307 -1.83 -5.36 20.62
CA LYS A 307 -1.10 -4.16 21.03
C LYS A 307 -0.07 -4.56 22.08
N VAL A 308 1.19 -4.33 21.77
CA VAL A 308 2.32 -4.62 22.65
C VAL A 308 2.53 -3.43 23.58
N ASN A 309 2.72 -3.72 24.86
CA ASN A 309 3.15 -2.76 25.86
C ASN A 309 4.67 -2.92 26.07
N PRO A 310 5.51 -1.94 25.68
CA PRO A 310 6.97 -2.07 25.78
C PRO A 310 7.48 -2.37 27.20
N LYS A 311 6.71 -2.03 28.24
CA LYS A 311 7.07 -2.31 29.64
C LYS A 311 7.04 -3.80 29.99
N ASP A 312 6.31 -4.59 29.23
CA ASP A 312 6.15 -6.03 29.46
C ASP A 312 7.22 -6.84 28.70
N LEU A 313 8.07 -6.18 27.92
CA LEU A 313 9.15 -6.79 27.16
C LEU A 313 10.48 -6.80 27.93
N ASP A 314 11.29 -7.84 27.72
CA ASP A 314 12.63 -7.93 28.31
C ASP A 314 13.60 -7.03 27.52
N ALA A 315 14.12 -5.99 28.18
CA ALA A 315 14.98 -4.97 27.58
C ALA A 315 16.28 -5.51 26.95
N ARG A 316 16.64 -6.77 27.19
CA ARG A 316 17.81 -7.43 26.58
C ARG A 316 17.59 -7.84 25.12
N PHE A 317 16.36 -7.86 24.64
CA PHE A 317 16.04 -8.32 23.28
C PHE A 317 15.51 -7.19 22.39
N ALA A 318 15.83 -7.30 21.10
CA ALA A 318 15.21 -6.58 20.01
C ALA A 318 13.98 -7.37 19.53
N TYR A 319 12.80 -6.80 19.69
CA TYR A 319 11.53 -7.39 19.25
C TYR A 319 11.04 -6.77 17.95
N ILE A 320 10.57 -7.64 17.04
CA ILE A 320 9.97 -7.24 15.78
C ILE A 320 8.60 -7.89 15.67
N GLN A 321 7.56 -7.10 15.48
CA GLN A 321 6.19 -7.58 15.30
C GLN A 321 5.76 -7.36 13.86
N VAL A 322 5.42 -8.43 13.16
CA VAL A 322 5.00 -8.38 11.75
C VAL A 322 3.56 -8.87 11.63
N THR A 323 2.70 -8.03 11.07
CA THR A 323 1.27 -8.30 10.90
C THR A 323 0.87 -8.07 9.45
N PHE A 324 0.22 -9.04 8.81
CA PHE A 324 -0.36 -8.83 7.47
C PHE A 324 -1.52 -7.83 7.54
N VAL A 325 -1.54 -6.87 6.62
CA VAL A 325 -2.60 -5.87 6.50
C VAL A 325 -3.11 -5.81 5.06
N VAL A 326 -4.35 -5.38 4.88
CA VAL A 326 -4.93 -5.12 3.56
C VAL A 326 -5.35 -3.65 3.45
N PRO A 327 -5.37 -3.05 2.25
CA PRO A 327 -5.90 -1.71 2.06
C PRO A 327 -7.34 -1.62 2.59
N TYR A 328 -7.63 -0.56 3.35
CA TYR A 328 -8.95 -0.29 3.91
C TYR A 328 -9.66 0.78 3.08
N PHE A 329 -10.94 0.54 2.81
CA PHE A 329 -11.83 1.45 2.09
C PHE A 329 -13.14 1.57 2.86
N ASP A 330 -13.59 2.79 3.12
CA ASP A 330 -14.93 3.00 3.65
C ASP A 330 -16.02 2.69 2.61
N GLU A 331 -17.29 2.73 3.02
CA GLU A 331 -18.41 2.38 2.13
C GLU A 331 -18.42 3.21 0.85
N LYS A 332 -18.09 4.50 0.91
CA LYS A 332 -18.04 5.37 -0.26
C LYS A 332 -16.89 4.97 -1.19
N GLU A 333 -15.69 4.82 -0.63
CA GLU A 333 -14.50 4.41 -1.37
C GLU A 333 -14.66 3.04 -2.04
N GLN A 334 -15.39 2.11 -1.41
CA GLN A 334 -15.65 0.79 -1.99
C GLN A 334 -16.47 0.85 -3.29
N HIS A 335 -17.36 1.83 -3.43
CA HIS A 335 -18.16 2.04 -4.65
C HIS A 335 -17.38 2.79 -5.75
N GLU A 336 -16.47 3.68 -5.35
CA GLU A 336 -15.63 4.48 -6.25
C GLU A 336 -14.46 3.66 -6.82
N LYS A 337 -13.76 2.89 -5.96
CA LYS A 337 -12.59 2.10 -6.33
C LYS A 337 -13.01 0.72 -6.82
N ARG A 338 -13.26 0.59 -8.12
CA ARG A 338 -13.81 -0.64 -8.72
C ARG A 338 -12.72 -1.58 -9.23
N THR A 339 -11.64 -1.01 -9.71
CA THR A 339 -10.53 -1.76 -10.32
C THR A 339 -9.47 -2.13 -9.30
N ASP A 340 -8.67 -3.15 -9.62
CA ASP A 340 -7.51 -3.54 -8.82
C ASP A 340 -6.49 -2.40 -8.70
N PHE A 341 -6.30 -1.60 -9.76
CA PHE A 341 -5.43 -0.43 -9.75
C PHE A 341 -5.82 0.59 -8.68
N GLU A 342 -7.09 1.01 -8.67
CA GLU A 342 -7.60 2.04 -7.76
C GLU A 342 -7.50 1.60 -6.29
N ARG A 343 -7.50 0.29 -6.04
CA ARG A 343 -7.33 -0.32 -4.73
C ARG A 343 -5.86 -0.47 -4.30
N HIS A 344 -4.90 -0.20 -5.18
CA HIS A 344 -3.46 -0.31 -4.94
C HIS A 344 -2.67 0.94 -5.37
N HIS A 345 -3.38 2.05 -5.60
CA HIS A 345 -2.79 3.31 -5.99
C HIS A 345 -3.43 4.46 -5.20
N ASN A 346 -2.58 5.35 -4.68
CA ASN A 346 -2.94 6.44 -3.78
C ASN A 346 -3.74 5.96 -2.55
N ILE A 347 -3.23 4.92 -1.88
CA ILE A 347 -3.81 4.36 -0.65
C ILE A 347 -2.94 4.67 0.57
N ASN A 348 -3.54 4.99 1.71
CA ASN A 348 -2.82 5.25 2.96
C ASN A 348 -3.48 4.63 4.20
N ARG A 349 -4.58 3.89 4.03
CA ARG A 349 -5.31 3.24 5.12
C ARG A 349 -5.23 1.74 4.98
N PHE A 350 -4.90 1.06 6.07
CA PHE A 350 -4.68 -0.38 6.10
C PHE A 350 -5.38 -0.99 7.29
N VAL A 351 -5.95 -2.19 7.14
CA VAL A 351 -6.70 -2.87 8.19
C VAL A 351 -6.13 -4.27 8.45
N PHE A 352 -6.13 -4.65 9.72
CA PHE A 352 -5.98 -6.04 10.16
C PHE A 352 -7.00 -6.36 11.26
N GLU A 353 -7.26 -7.65 11.44
CA GLU A 353 -8.19 -8.17 12.44
C GLU A 353 -7.42 -9.01 13.45
N THR A 354 -7.65 -8.80 14.74
CA THR A 354 -7.01 -9.53 15.83
C THR A 354 -8.08 -10.27 16.65
N PRO A 355 -8.06 -11.61 16.70
CA PRO A 355 -8.98 -12.38 17.53
C PRO A 355 -8.58 -12.31 19.00
N PHE A 356 -9.58 -12.21 19.88
CA PHE A 356 -9.40 -12.27 21.33
C PHE A 356 -10.64 -12.82 22.02
N THR A 357 -10.52 -13.23 23.27
CA THR A 357 -11.64 -13.61 24.14
C THR A 357 -11.73 -12.67 25.34
N LEU A 358 -12.89 -12.61 26.00
CA LEU A 358 -13.06 -11.85 27.25
C LEU A 358 -12.14 -12.34 28.38
N SER A 359 -11.69 -13.60 28.32
CA SER A 359 -10.72 -14.19 29.24
C SER A 359 -9.25 -13.85 28.88
N GLY A 360 -9.01 -13.08 27.82
CA GLY A 360 -7.67 -12.65 27.37
C GLY A 360 -6.93 -13.66 26.51
N ARG A 361 -7.53 -14.81 26.16
CA ARG A 361 -6.96 -15.76 25.20
C ARG A 361 -7.15 -15.25 23.77
N LYS A 362 -6.35 -15.74 22.83
CA LYS A 362 -6.50 -15.40 21.40
C LYS A 362 -7.71 -16.10 20.76
N HIS A 363 -7.86 -17.39 21.06
CA HIS A 363 -8.90 -18.24 20.52
C HIS A 363 -9.71 -18.87 21.66
N GLY A 364 -11.02 -18.93 21.44
CA GLY A 364 -11.99 -19.59 22.30
C GLY A 364 -13.13 -20.17 21.46
N ASP A 365 -14.16 -20.66 22.14
CA ASP A 365 -15.39 -21.08 21.48
C ASP A 365 -16.08 -19.88 20.80
N VAL A 366 -16.94 -20.18 19.83
CA VAL A 366 -17.63 -19.13 19.06
C VAL A 366 -18.43 -18.16 19.93
N GLU A 367 -18.88 -18.58 21.11
CA GLU A 367 -19.62 -17.75 22.09
C GLU A 367 -18.72 -16.79 22.87
N GLU A 368 -17.41 -17.01 22.90
CA GLU A 368 -16.43 -16.16 23.59
C GLU A 368 -15.52 -15.37 22.63
N GLN A 369 -15.54 -15.72 21.34
CA GLN A 369 -14.63 -15.19 20.35
C GLN A 369 -15.03 -13.77 19.92
N CYS A 370 -14.30 -12.79 20.44
CA CYS A 370 -14.35 -11.41 19.98
C CYS A 370 -13.32 -11.16 18.87
N LYS A 371 -13.46 -10.02 18.19
CA LYS A 371 -12.54 -9.59 17.13
C LYS A 371 -12.31 -8.09 17.20
N ARG A 372 -11.05 -7.65 17.21
CA ARG A 372 -10.68 -6.24 17.09
C ARG A 372 -10.25 -5.96 15.65
N ARG A 373 -10.91 -5.01 15.00
CA ARG A 373 -10.50 -4.48 13.69
C ARG A 373 -9.71 -3.21 13.93
N THR A 374 -8.46 -3.17 13.48
CA THR A 374 -7.57 -2.01 13.64
C THR A 374 -7.24 -1.43 12.28
N ILE A 375 -7.55 -0.15 12.09
CA ILE A 375 -7.23 0.63 10.89
C ILE A 375 -6.02 1.52 11.21
N LEU A 376 -5.02 1.45 10.36
CA LEU A 376 -3.77 2.19 10.42
C LEU A 376 -3.73 3.20 9.28
N THR A 377 -3.37 4.44 9.57
CA THR A 377 -3.18 5.47 8.53
C THR A 377 -1.70 5.87 8.47
N THR A 378 -1.13 5.82 7.28
CA THR A 378 0.24 6.25 6.99
C THR A 378 0.33 7.75 6.69
N ASN A 379 1.50 8.36 6.89
CA ASN A 379 1.70 9.80 6.63
C ASN A 379 1.68 10.18 5.14
N SER A 380 1.97 9.23 4.26
CA SER A 380 1.97 9.38 2.79
C SER A 380 1.20 8.22 2.15
N THR A 381 0.81 8.36 0.88
CA THR A 381 0.12 7.30 0.14
C THR A 381 1.09 6.36 -0.55
N PHE A 382 0.71 5.09 -0.73
CA PHE A 382 1.40 4.13 -1.60
C PHE A 382 0.86 4.17 -3.04
N PRO A 383 1.71 3.91 -4.05
CA PRO A 383 3.17 3.82 -3.97
C PRO A 383 3.79 5.18 -3.59
N TYR A 384 5.02 5.17 -3.09
CA TYR A 384 5.73 6.38 -2.67
C TYR A 384 7.21 6.34 -3.09
N LEU A 385 7.99 7.34 -2.70
CA LEU A 385 9.46 7.34 -2.82
C LEU A 385 10.13 6.23 -2.02
N LYS A 386 9.40 5.59 -1.10
CA LYS A 386 9.87 4.59 -0.15
C LYS A 386 8.92 3.40 -0.08
N LYS A 387 9.48 2.22 0.17
CA LYS A 387 8.73 0.95 0.29
C LYS A 387 8.10 0.75 1.66
N ARG A 388 8.56 1.47 2.68
CA ARG A 388 7.93 1.54 4.00
C ARG A 388 7.53 2.97 4.36
N ILE A 389 6.37 3.12 4.99
CA ILE A 389 5.80 4.41 5.36
C ILE A 389 5.32 4.33 6.80
N GLN A 390 5.65 5.34 7.61
CA GLN A 390 5.34 5.36 9.04
C GLN A 390 3.83 5.49 9.25
N VAL A 391 3.30 4.71 10.20
CA VAL A 391 1.93 4.85 10.70
C VAL A 391 1.86 6.05 11.64
N VAL A 392 0.89 6.93 11.40
CA VAL A 392 0.68 8.15 12.20
C VAL A 392 -0.66 8.18 12.93
N LYS A 393 -1.59 7.28 12.59
CA LYS A 393 -2.90 7.20 13.24
C LYS A 393 -3.36 5.75 13.36
N HIS A 394 -4.04 5.47 14.46
CA HIS A 394 -4.66 4.19 14.76
C HIS A 394 -6.13 4.41 15.10
N GLU A 395 -7.00 3.59 14.52
CA GLU A 395 -8.42 3.51 14.86
C GLU A 395 -8.74 2.04 15.13
N SER A 396 -9.56 1.74 16.13
CA SER A 396 -9.91 0.36 16.44
C SER A 396 -11.37 0.24 16.85
N THR A 397 -12.02 -0.80 16.34
CA THR A 397 -13.37 -1.20 16.71
C THR A 397 -13.35 -2.65 17.18
N GLU A 398 -14.08 -2.92 18.25
CA GLU A 398 -14.21 -4.27 18.80
C GLU A 398 -15.60 -4.79 18.48
N MET A 399 -15.64 -6.05 18.04
CA MET A 399 -16.86 -6.81 17.79
C MET A 399 -16.99 -7.88 18.85
N ASN A 400 -18.18 -7.94 19.45
CA ASN A 400 -18.57 -9.01 20.34
C ASN A 400 -18.82 -10.32 19.55
N PRO A 401 -19.03 -11.46 20.22
CA PRO A 401 -19.12 -12.76 19.55
C PRO A 401 -20.24 -12.88 18.49
N ILE A 402 -21.43 -12.30 18.73
CA ILE A 402 -22.51 -12.34 17.73
C ILE A 402 -22.23 -11.39 16.55
N GLU A 403 -21.57 -10.26 16.79
CA GLU A 403 -21.12 -9.35 15.72
C GLU A 403 -20.04 -9.99 14.85
N VAL A 404 -19.15 -10.80 15.44
CA VAL A 404 -18.19 -11.62 14.69
C VAL A 404 -18.91 -12.60 13.78
N ALA A 405 -19.91 -13.32 14.28
CA ALA A 405 -20.72 -14.23 13.48
C ALA A 405 -21.43 -13.50 12.31
N ILE A 406 -22.02 -12.33 12.57
CA ILE A 406 -22.67 -11.49 11.56
C ILE A 406 -21.66 -11.07 10.47
N ASP A 407 -20.49 -10.56 10.85
CA ASP A 407 -19.47 -10.08 9.90
C ASP A 407 -18.88 -11.24 9.07
N GLU A 408 -18.57 -12.38 9.69
CA GLU A 408 -18.03 -13.54 8.96
C GLU A 408 -19.04 -14.18 8.01
N MET A 409 -20.29 -14.35 8.46
CA MET A 409 -21.34 -14.91 7.61
C MET A 409 -21.70 -13.98 6.46
N SER A 410 -21.77 -12.67 6.70
CA SER A 410 -22.00 -11.68 5.63
C SER A 410 -20.90 -11.72 4.56
N ARG A 411 -19.63 -11.81 4.98
CA ARG A 411 -18.50 -11.97 4.05
C ARG A 411 -18.60 -13.25 3.23
N LYS A 412 -19.01 -14.35 3.86
CA LYS A 412 -19.17 -15.65 3.18
C LYS A 412 -20.29 -15.63 2.14
N VAL A 413 -21.43 -15.00 2.45
CA VAL A 413 -22.52 -14.76 1.50
C VAL A 413 -22.03 -13.93 0.31
N SER A 414 -21.37 -12.80 0.58
CA SER A 414 -20.86 -11.89 -0.46
C SER A 414 -19.85 -12.59 -1.37
N GLU A 415 -18.93 -13.38 -0.80
CA GLU A 415 -17.92 -14.13 -1.55
C GLU A 415 -18.55 -15.17 -2.48
N LEU A 416 -19.50 -15.97 -1.99
CA LEU A 416 -20.21 -16.96 -2.81
C LEU A 416 -20.99 -16.30 -3.94
N ASN A 417 -21.77 -15.25 -3.64
CA ASN A 417 -22.55 -14.52 -4.65
C ASN A 417 -21.68 -13.88 -5.72
N LYS A 418 -20.52 -13.34 -5.34
CA LYS A 418 -19.55 -12.78 -6.28
C LYS A 418 -19.00 -13.86 -7.22
N LEU A 419 -18.63 -15.03 -6.68
CA LEU A 419 -18.12 -16.15 -7.49
C LEU A 419 -19.20 -16.67 -8.46
N CYS A 420 -20.45 -16.78 -8.02
CA CYS A 420 -21.56 -17.23 -8.84
C CYS A 420 -21.98 -16.24 -9.94
N SER A 421 -21.70 -14.95 -9.76
CA SER A 421 -22.12 -13.89 -10.68
C SER A 421 -21.01 -13.48 -11.66
N ALA A 422 -19.84 -14.13 -11.61
CA ALA A 422 -18.74 -13.86 -12.52
C ALA A 422 -19.09 -14.31 -13.95
N ASN A 423 -18.68 -13.53 -14.96
CA ASN A 423 -18.88 -13.88 -16.37
C ASN A 423 -18.13 -15.17 -16.75
N ASP A 424 -16.94 -15.36 -16.18
CA ASP A 424 -16.15 -16.59 -16.28
C ASP A 424 -15.94 -17.13 -14.86
N VAL A 425 -16.63 -18.21 -14.53
CA VAL A 425 -16.66 -18.74 -13.17
C VAL A 425 -15.44 -19.62 -12.93
N ASP A 426 -14.55 -19.20 -12.02
CA ASP A 426 -13.46 -20.04 -11.53
C ASP A 426 -14.03 -21.20 -10.71
N MET A 427 -14.22 -22.33 -11.38
CA MET A 427 -14.81 -23.55 -10.81
C MET A 427 -14.03 -24.03 -9.57
N ILE A 428 -12.70 -23.95 -9.58
CA ILE A 428 -11.87 -24.44 -8.45
C ILE A 428 -12.10 -23.54 -7.23
N ARG A 429 -12.09 -22.21 -7.41
CA ARG A 429 -12.40 -21.29 -6.31
C ARG A 429 -13.82 -21.45 -5.80
N LEU A 430 -14.80 -21.60 -6.70
CA LEU A 430 -16.19 -21.84 -6.32
C LEU A 430 -16.32 -23.12 -5.48
N GLN A 431 -15.75 -24.23 -5.95
CA GLN A 431 -15.78 -25.52 -5.25
C GLN A 431 -15.12 -25.44 -3.88
N LEU A 432 -13.94 -24.82 -3.78
CA LEU A 432 -13.23 -24.65 -2.52
C LEU A 432 -14.06 -23.88 -1.49
N LYS A 433 -14.69 -22.78 -1.91
CA LYS A 433 -15.50 -21.93 -1.03
C LYS A 433 -16.84 -22.57 -0.66
N LEU A 434 -17.48 -23.25 -1.60
CA LEU A 434 -18.71 -23.98 -1.37
C LEU A 434 -18.48 -25.15 -0.41
N GLN A 435 -17.44 -25.96 -0.63
CA GLN A 435 -17.09 -27.07 0.25
C GLN A 435 -16.80 -26.58 1.67
N GLY A 436 -16.01 -25.50 1.82
CA GLY A 436 -15.74 -24.85 3.11
C GLY A 436 -16.95 -24.14 3.75
N SER A 437 -18.11 -24.19 3.10
CA SER A 437 -19.38 -23.66 3.60
C SER A 437 -20.34 -24.76 4.02
N VAL A 438 -20.53 -25.79 3.17
CA VAL A 438 -21.53 -26.86 3.40
C VAL A 438 -20.95 -28.19 3.89
N SER A 439 -19.66 -28.48 3.69
CA SER A 439 -19.00 -29.72 4.17
C SER A 439 -17.71 -29.40 4.93
N VAL A 440 -17.88 -28.69 6.04
CA VAL A 440 -16.77 -28.32 6.90
C VAL A 440 -16.32 -29.55 7.71
N LYS A 441 -15.07 -30.00 7.50
CA LYS A 441 -14.51 -31.19 8.18
C LYS A 441 -13.51 -30.86 9.30
N VAL A 442 -12.92 -29.66 9.29
CA VAL A 442 -11.79 -29.30 10.18
C VAL A 442 -12.15 -28.21 11.18
N ASN A 443 -12.90 -27.19 10.76
CA ASN A 443 -13.32 -26.07 11.61
C ASN A 443 -14.77 -26.27 12.09
N ALA A 444 -15.21 -25.50 13.09
CA ALA A 444 -16.57 -25.60 13.63
C ALA A 444 -17.68 -25.28 12.59
N GLY A 445 -17.33 -24.50 11.55
CA GLY A 445 -18.19 -24.20 10.41
C GLY A 445 -19.34 -23.22 10.72
N PRO A 446 -20.10 -22.80 9.68
CA PRO A 446 -21.23 -21.87 9.84
C PRO A 446 -22.26 -22.31 10.88
N MET A 447 -22.56 -23.61 10.96
CA MET A 447 -23.57 -24.14 11.89
C MET A 447 -23.20 -23.96 13.36
N ALA A 448 -21.91 -23.80 13.70
CA ALA A 448 -21.51 -23.46 15.05
C ALA A 448 -22.07 -22.09 15.49
N TYR A 449 -22.09 -21.10 14.59
CA TYR A 449 -22.70 -19.80 14.86
C TYR A 449 -24.23 -19.90 14.99
N ALA A 450 -24.88 -20.70 14.14
CA ALA A 450 -26.33 -20.91 14.26
C ALA A 450 -26.70 -21.52 15.63
N ARG A 451 -26.00 -22.57 16.08
CA ARG A 451 -26.25 -23.19 17.39
C ARG A 451 -25.98 -22.23 18.56
N ALA A 452 -24.88 -21.49 18.49
CA ALA A 452 -24.47 -20.56 19.53
C ALA A 452 -25.40 -19.36 19.69
N PHE A 453 -25.89 -18.80 18.58
CA PHE A 453 -26.55 -17.49 18.59
C PHE A 453 -28.03 -17.51 18.22
N LEU A 454 -28.52 -18.53 17.51
CA LEU A 454 -29.89 -18.56 16.97
C LEU A 454 -30.82 -19.57 17.67
N GLU A 455 -30.28 -20.57 18.37
CA GLU A 455 -31.08 -21.52 19.14
C GLU A 455 -31.86 -20.78 20.24
N GLU A 456 -33.14 -21.09 20.42
CA GLU A 456 -34.07 -20.29 21.24
C GLU A 456 -33.58 -20.05 22.67
N LYS A 457 -32.92 -21.05 23.28
CA LYS A 457 -32.35 -20.97 24.63
C LYS A 457 -31.18 -19.97 24.73
N ASN A 458 -30.44 -19.78 23.65
CA ASN A 458 -29.26 -18.92 23.59
C ASN A 458 -29.55 -17.55 23.01
N ALA A 459 -30.44 -17.46 22.01
CA ALA A 459 -30.80 -16.21 21.32
C ALA A 459 -31.24 -15.10 22.29
N LYS A 460 -31.94 -15.47 23.38
CA LYS A 460 -32.41 -14.54 24.43
C LYS A 460 -31.27 -13.84 25.18
N LYS A 461 -30.01 -14.28 25.05
CA LYS A 461 -28.83 -13.67 25.67
C LYS A 461 -28.30 -12.47 24.86
N TYR A 462 -28.76 -12.27 23.63
CA TYR A 462 -28.23 -11.28 22.69
C TYR A 462 -29.30 -10.27 22.27
N PRO A 463 -28.92 -9.07 21.79
CA PRO A 463 -29.87 -8.09 21.29
C PRO A 463 -30.74 -8.60 20.13
N ASP A 464 -32.06 -8.41 20.23
CA ASP A 464 -33.03 -8.93 19.25
C ASP A 464 -32.74 -8.50 17.80
N ASN A 465 -32.25 -7.27 17.61
CA ASN A 465 -31.88 -6.76 16.29
C ASN A 465 -30.69 -7.53 15.68
N GLN A 466 -29.68 -7.90 16.48
CA GLN A 466 -28.53 -8.67 16.04
C GLN A 466 -28.92 -10.11 15.74
N VAL A 467 -29.77 -10.74 16.57
CA VAL A 467 -30.31 -12.08 16.31
C VAL A 467 -31.13 -12.10 15.02
N LYS A 468 -32.03 -11.12 14.82
CA LYS A 468 -32.82 -11.00 13.59
C LYS A 468 -31.95 -10.81 12.35
N LEU A 469 -30.92 -9.97 12.44
CA LEU A 469 -29.97 -9.74 11.36
C LEU A 469 -29.19 -11.03 11.03
N LEU A 470 -28.69 -11.74 12.04
CA LEU A 470 -27.97 -12.99 11.84
C LEU A 470 -28.87 -14.06 11.20
N LYS A 471 -30.14 -14.19 11.64
CA LYS A 471 -31.13 -15.06 10.99
C LYS A 471 -31.27 -14.74 9.50
N GLU A 472 -31.38 -13.46 9.15
CA GLU A 472 -31.50 -13.03 7.75
C GLU A 472 -30.25 -13.36 6.93
N ILE A 473 -29.06 -13.13 7.49
CA ILE A 473 -27.80 -13.52 6.83
C ILE A 473 -27.73 -15.03 6.61
N PHE A 474 -28.22 -15.85 7.56
CA PHE A 474 -28.27 -17.30 7.37
C PHE A 474 -29.24 -17.74 6.26
N ARG A 475 -30.36 -17.02 6.05
CA ARG A 475 -31.23 -17.26 4.88
C ARG A 475 -30.51 -16.94 3.58
N GLN A 476 -29.83 -15.80 3.53
CA GLN A 476 -29.04 -15.41 2.36
C GLN A 476 -27.88 -16.39 2.12
N PHE A 477 -27.27 -16.91 3.18
CA PHE A 477 -26.23 -17.93 3.10
C PHE A 477 -26.74 -19.25 2.55
N ALA A 478 -27.89 -19.72 3.01
CA ALA A 478 -28.56 -20.89 2.43
C ALA A 478 -28.83 -20.69 0.94
N ALA A 479 -29.41 -19.55 0.55
CA ALA A 479 -29.66 -19.21 -0.85
C ALA A 479 -28.38 -19.17 -1.70
N ALA A 480 -27.32 -18.52 -1.20
CA ALA A 480 -26.04 -18.41 -1.88
C ALA A 480 -25.35 -19.78 -2.08
N CYS A 481 -25.41 -20.66 -1.06
CA CYS A 481 -24.87 -22.02 -1.17
C CYS A 481 -25.63 -22.84 -2.22
N GLY A 482 -26.96 -22.75 -2.26
CA GLY A 482 -27.74 -23.45 -3.26
C GLY A 482 -27.53 -22.89 -4.67
N GLN A 483 -27.40 -21.57 -4.84
CA GLN A 483 -27.00 -20.98 -6.13
C GLN A 483 -25.61 -21.47 -6.56
N ALA A 484 -24.65 -21.52 -5.64
CA ALA A 484 -23.31 -22.04 -5.91
C ALA A 484 -23.32 -23.51 -6.33
N LEU A 485 -24.19 -24.36 -5.73
CA LEU A 485 -24.41 -25.73 -6.17
C LEU A 485 -25.00 -25.81 -7.58
N ASP A 486 -25.98 -24.97 -7.89
CA ASP A 486 -26.62 -24.92 -9.22
C ASP A 486 -25.65 -24.45 -10.30
N VAL A 487 -24.75 -23.51 -9.98
CA VAL A 487 -23.68 -23.07 -10.87
C VAL A 487 -22.64 -24.18 -11.02
N ASN A 488 -22.19 -24.81 -9.93
CA ASN A 488 -21.22 -25.89 -9.97
C ASN A 488 -21.70 -27.07 -10.82
N GLU A 489 -22.97 -27.48 -10.70
CA GLU A 489 -23.57 -28.55 -11.51
C GLU A 489 -23.42 -28.31 -13.02
N ARG A 490 -23.45 -27.05 -13.47
CA ARG A 490 -23.32 -26.70 -14.89
C ARG A 490 -21.88 -26.72 -15.38
N LEU A 491 -20.91 -26.69 -14.46
CA LEU A 491 -19.48 -26.57 -14.75
C LEU A 491 -18.74 -27.90 -14.63
N ILE A 492 -19.22 -28.81 -13.78
CA ILE A 492 -18.58 -30.10 -13.55
C ILE A 492 -18.59 -31.02 -14.78
N LYS A 493 -17.69 -31.99 -14.77
CA LYS A 493 -17.61 -33.10 -15.72
C LYS A 493 -18.11 -34.40 -15.07
N GLU A 494 -18.24 -35.46 -15.87
CA GLU A 494 -18.74 -36.77 -15.42
C GLU A 494 -17.96 -37.34 -14.21
N ASP A 495 -16.65 -37.11 -14.15
CA ASP A 495 -15.77 -37.56 -13.06
C ASP A 495 -15.99 -36.81 -11.73
N GLN A 496 -16.81 -35.75 -11.72
CA GLN A 496 -17.13 -34.94 -10.54
C GLN A 496 -18.60 -35.05 -10.11
N LEU A 497 -19.38 -35.97 -10.71
CA LEU A 497 -20.80 -36.16 -10.37
C LEU A 497 -20.99 -36.62 -8.92
N GLU A 498 -20.21 -37.61 -8.47
CA GLU A 498 -20.26 -38.11 -7.08
C GLU A 498 -19.96 -36.99 -6.06
N TYR A 499 -18.96 -36.15 -6.36
CA TYR A 499 -18.64 -34.98 -5.54
C TYR A 499 -19.82 -34.00 -5.44
N GLN A 500 -20.50 -33.71 -6.55
CA GLN A 500 -21.66 -32.82 -6.56
C GLN A 500 -22.85 -33.41 -5.79
N GLU A 501 -23.08 -34.72 -5.89
CA GLU A 501 -24.13 -35.41 -5.12
C GLU A 501 -23.84 -35.40 -3.62
N GLU A 502 -22.60 -35.66 -3.22
CA GLU A 502 -22.15 -35.54 -1.82
C GLU A 502 -22.36 -34.10 -1.32
N MET A 503 -22.04 -33.10 -2.13
CA MET A 503 -22.24 -31.69 -1.76
C MET A 503 -23.70 -31.30 -1.62
N ARG A 504 -24.58 -31.85 -2.46
CA ARG A 504 -26.03 -31.70 -2.33
C ARG A 504 -26.58 -32.37 -1.08
N ALA A 505 -26.07 -33.54 -0.71
CA ALA A 505 -26.46 -34.22 0.52
C ALA A 505 -26.12 -33.35 1.74
N HIS A 506 -24.86 -32.91 1.85
CA HIS A 506 -24.43 -32.03 2.94
C HIS A 506 -25.20 -30.71 3.02
N TYR A 507 -25.51 -30.11 1.86
CA TYR A 507 -26.35 -28.91 1.83
C TYR A 507 -27.77 -29.16 2.35
N ARG A 508 -28.39 -30.30 2.01
CA ARG A 508 -29.70 -30.68 2.56
C ARG A 508 -29.65 -30.86 4.07
N ASP A 509 -28.63 -31.55 4.57
CA ASP A 509 -28.45 -31.75 6.03
C ASP A 509 -28.30 -30.40 6.75
N MET A 510 -27.51 -29.49 6.18
CA MET A 510 -27.35 -28.12 6.68
C MET A 510 -28.69 -27.37 6.72
N LEU A 511 -29.52 -27.45 5.67
CA LEU A 511 -30.84 -26.81 5.64
C LEU A 511 -31.80 -27.39 6.69
N THR A 512 -31.79 -28.71 6.87
CA THR A 512 -32.60 -29.40 7.88
C THR A 512 -32.22 -28.94 9.28
N GLU A 513 -30.92 -28.91 9.58
CA GLU A 513 -30.42 -28.46 10.87
C GLU A 513 -30.73 -26.97 11.09
N LEU A 514 -30.48 -26.11 10.10
CA LEU A 514 -30.75 -24.69 10.20
C LEU A 514 -32.24 -24.39 10.43
N SER A 515 -33.13 -25.14 9.75
CA SER A 515 -34.57 -25.02 9.95
C SER A 515 -34.99 -25.38 11.38
N ALA A 516 -34.39 -26.44 11.95
CA ALA A 516 -34.62 -26.83 13.33
C ALA A 516 -34.12 -25.78 14.33
N ILE A 517 -32.95 -25.19 14.11
CA ILE A 517 -32.39 -24.15 14.99
C ILE A 517 -33.21 -22.85 14.94
N MET A 518 -33.64 -22.44 13.75
CA MET A 518 -34.33 -21.17 13.55
C MET A 518 -35.83 -21.24 13.87
N ASN A 519 -36.39 -22.45 14.06
CA ASN A 519 -37.81 -22.76 14.19
C ASN A 519 -38.65 -22.23 13.00
N GLU A 520 -38.11 -22.33 11.79
CA GLU A 520 -38.77 -21.95 10.55
C GLU A 520 -38.28 -22.83 9.40
N GLN A 521 -39.06 -22.95 8.33
CA GLN A 521 -38.66 -23.75 7.19
C GLN A 521 -37.76 -22.92 6.26
N VAL A 522 -36.47 -23.29 6.19
CA VAL A 522 -35.50 -22.64 5.30
C VAL A 522 -35.49 -23.37 3.96
N TYR A 523 -35.96 -22.69 2.91
CA TYR A 523 -36.05 -23.27 1.57
C TYR A 523 -34.93 -22.77 0.65
N HIS A 524 -34.47 -23.65 -0.24
CA HIS A 524 -33.82 -23.23 -1.47
C HIS A 524 -34.88 -22.93 -2.53
N PHE A 525 -34.96 -21.69 -3.00
CA PHE A 525 -35.76 -21.36 -4.18
C PHE A 525 -34.93 -21.62 -5.43
N SER A 526 -35.05 -22.81 -6.02
CA SER A 526 -34.51 -23.07 -7.36
C SER A 526 -35.38 -22.35 -8.40
N PRO A 527 -34.82 -21.46 -9.25
CA PRO A 527 -35.59 -20.75 -10.28
C PRO A 527 -36.27 -21.67 -11.31
N LYS A 528 -35.93 -22.96 -11.36
CA LYS A 528 -36.49 -23.94 -12.31
C LYS A 528 -37.99 -24.24 -12.08
N LEU A 529 -38.57 -23.87 -10.95
CA LEU A 529 -39.99 -24.15 -10.62
C LEU A 529 -40.99 -23.10 -11.12
N TYR A 530 -40.54 -21.94 -11.62
CA TYR A 530 -41.44 -20.95 -12.22
C TYR A 530 -41.89 -21.33 -13.64
N THR A 531 -41.12 -22.13 -14.39
CA THR A 531 -41.53 -22.59 -15.72
C THR A 531 -42.60 -23.68 -15.67
N LEU A 532 -42.64 -24.53 -14.65
CA LEU A 532 -43.69 -25.55 -14.52
C LEU A 532 -45.00 -25.00 -13.92
N SER A 533 -44.93 -24.05 -12.99
CA SER A 533 -46.14 -23.44 -12.41
C SER A 533 -46.89 -22.55 -13.42
N TYR A 534 -46.17 -21.83 -14.30
CA TYR A 534 -46.81 -21.10 -15.41
C TYR A 534 -47.38 -22.03 -16.50
N VAL A 535 -46.72 -23.15 -16.82
CA VAL A 535 -47.22 -24.11 -17.83
C VAL A 535 -48.44 -24.87 -17.32
N ILE A 536 -48.51 -25.20 -16.03
CA ILE A 536 -49.69 -25.86 -15.45
C ILE A 536 -50.87 -24.89 -15.33
N LEU A 537 -50.63 -23.62 -14.96
CA LEU A 537 -51.69 -22.58 -14.95
C LEU A 537 -52.22 -22.26 -16.36
N PHE A 538 -51.36 -22.17 -17.38
CA PHE A 538 -51.80 -21.94 -18.77
C PHE A 538 -52.54 -23.14 -19.38
N SER A 539 -52.18 -24.37 -19.01
CA SER A 539 -52.83 -25.59 -19.53
C SER A 539 -54.23 -25.79 -18.95
N PHE A 540 -54.45 -25.39 -17.69
CA PHE A 540 -55.79 -25.43 -17.09
C PHE A 540 -56.71 -24.32 -17.63
N GLN A 541 -56.17 -23.15 -17.94
CA GLN A 541 -56.97 -22.04 -18.48
C GLN A 541 -57.40 -22.28 -19.93
N THR A 542 -56.59 -23.00 -20.73
CA THR A 542 -56.94 -23.34 -22.13
C THR A 542 -57.90 -24.52 -22.26
N GLN A 543 -58.02 -25.41 -21.26
CA GLN A 543 -59.06 -26.45 -21.26
C GLN A 543 -60.44 -25.94 -20.84
N LEU A 544 -60.53 -24.97 -19.93
CA LEU A 544 -61.84 -24.37 -19.56
C LEU A 544 -62.43 -23.46 -20.64
N SER A 545 -61.61 -22.90 -21.55
CA SER A 545 -62.11 -22.04 -22.64
C SER A 545 -62.65 -22.82 -23.86
N ARG A 546 -62.54 -24.16 -23.87
CA ARG A 546 -63.03 -25.00 -24.99
C ARG A 546 -64.28 -25.81 -24.65
N SER A 547 -64.86 -25.64 -23.46
CA SER A 547 -66.08 -26.33 -23.04
C SER A 547 -67.19 -25.38 -22.52
N LEU A 548 -67.21 -24.14 -22.99
CA LEU A 548 -68.32 -23.20 -22.78
C LEU A 548 -68.79 -22.65 -24.14
#